data_AF-A0A8C6B6J8-F1
#
_entry.id   AF-A0A8C6B6J8-F1
#
_cell.length_a   1.000
_cell.length_b   1.000
_cell.length_c   1.000
_cell.angle_alpha   90.00
_cell.angle_beta   90.00
_cell.angle_gamma   90.00
#
_symmetry.space_group_name_H-M   'P 1'
#
loop_
_entity.id
_entity.type
_entity.pdbx_description
1 polymer ?
#
loop_
_entity_poly.entity_id
_entity_poly.type
_entity_poly.pdbx_seq_one_letter_code
_entity_poly.pdbx_strand_id
1 'polypeptide(L)'
;MRGNRQPRVRSGNELHPAPAMEPAGRGAWAHSRAALYRLEKLLRCSRCTNILRDPVCLGGCEHIFCSNCVSDCIGTACPVCYTPAWIQDVKINRQLDSMIQLCSKLRNLLHDTDFSGRHTFC
;
A
#
# COMPACT_ATOMS: atom_id res chain seq x y z
N MET A 1 -13.96 18.93 64.82
CA MET A 1 -14.29 18.41 63.47
C MET A 1 -12.98 18.10 62.73
N ARG A 2 -12.45 16.87 62.84
CA ARG A 2 -11.24 16.45 62.12
C ARG A 2 -11.67 15.65 60.89
N GLY A 3 -11.44 16.22 59.70
CA GLY A 3 -11.81 15.63 58.42
C GLY A 3 -11.01 14.38 58.11
N ASN A 4 -11.71 13.26 57.96
CA ASN A 4 -11.15 11.97 57.58
C ASN A 4 -10.84 11.98 56.07
N ARG A 5 -9.58 12.18 55.67
CA ARG A 5 -9.15 12.05 54.26
C ARG A 5 -8.61 10.65 54.02
N GLN A 6 -9.44 9.76 53.46
CA GLN A 6 -8.97 8.49 52.92
C GLN A 6 -8.14 8.72 51.64
N PRO A 7 -6.94 8.12 51.51
CA PRO A 7 -6.20 8.11 50.26
C PRO A 7 -6.93 7.27 49.22
N ARG A 8 -7.19 7.85 48.05
CA ARG A 8 -7.84 7.17 46.92
C ARG A 8 -6.76 6.39 46.16
N VAL A 9 -6.66 5.09 46.43
CA VAL A 9 -5.77 4.18 45.71
C VAL A 9 -6.29 4.05 44.27
N ARG A 10 -5.54 4.58 43.30
CA ARG A 10 -5.81 4.32 41.88
C ARG A 10 -5.22 2.96 41.52
N SER A 11 -6.08 1.95 41.38
CA SER A 11 -5.69 0.63 40.91
C SER A 11 -5.45 0.70 39.40
N GLY A 12 -4.21 0.49 38.96
CA GLY A 12 -3.76 0.66 37.56
C GLY A 12 -4.22 -0.43 36.58
N ASN A 13 -5.30 -1.12 36.88
CA ASN A 13 -5.85 -2.25 36.12
C ASN A 13 -7.25 -1.96 35.55
N GLU A 14 -7.60 -0.69 35.35
CA GLU A 14 -8.75 -0.32 34.54
C GLU A 14 -8.47 -0.71 33.09
N LEU A 15 -9.06 -1.83 32.64
CA LEU A 15 -9.08 -2.25 31.25
C LEU A 15 -9.72 -1.14 30.43
N HIS A 16 -8.90 -0.40 29.69
CA HIS A 16 -9.37 0.62 28.78
C HIS A 16 -10.31 -0.05 27.76
N PRO A 17 -11.54 0.44 27.56
CA PRO A 17 -12.39 -0.06 26.49
C PRO A 17 -11.64 0.14 25.18
N ALA A 18 -11.37 -0.96 24.47
CA ALA A 18 -10.87 -0.88 23.11
C ALA A 18 -11.84 0.00 22.30
N PRO A 19 -11.34 0.90 21.42
CA PRO A 19 -12.21 1.70 20.58
C PRO A 19 -13.22 0.79 19.87
N ALA A 20 -14.50 1.14 19.95
CA ALA A 20 -15.57 0.39 19.33
C ALA A 20 -15.22 0.16 17.84
N MET A 21 -15.00 -1.10 17.48
CA MET A 21 -14.75 -1.50 16.11
C MET A 21 -16.05 -1.25 15.34
N GLU A 22 -15.99 -0.37 14.33
CA GLU A 22 -17.12 -0.03 13.45
C GLU A 22 -17.80 -1.29 12.91
N PRO A 23 -19.14 -1.26 12.72
CA PRO A 23 -19.91 -2.45 12.37
C PRO A 23 -19.46 -3.03 11.04
N ALA A 24 -19.52 -4.37 10.95
CA ALA A 24 -19.07 -5.21 9.83
C ALA A 24 -19.86 -5.03 8.50
N GLY A 25 -20.30 -3.82 8.18
CA GLY A 25 -21.10 -3.50 6.98
C GLY A 25 -20.30 -3.37 5.68
N ARG A 26 -18.97 -3.55 5.69
CA ARG A 26 -18.11 -3.42 4.49
C ARG A 26 -17.27 -4.67 4.19
N GLY A 27 -17.52 -5.78 4.89
CA GLY A 27 -16.71 -7.00 4.81
C GLY A 27 -15.41 -6.88 5.62
N ALA A 28 -14.97 -7.98 6.22
CA ALA A 28 -13.87 -8.04 7.21
C ALA A 28 -12.54 -7.42 6.74
N TRP A 29 -12.36 -7.26 5.42
CA TRP A 29 -11.12 -6.78 4.81
C TRP A 29 -11.26 -5.49 3.99
N ALA A 30 -12.32 -4.72 4.21
CA ALA A 30 -12.60 -3.48 3.47
C ALA A 30 -11.41 -2.51 3.43
N HIS A 31 -10.80 -2.26 4.60
CA HIS A 31 -9.67 -1.34 4.73
C HIS A 31 -8.43 -1.88 4.02
N SER A 32 -8.15 -3.17 4.15
CA SER A 32 -7.03 -3.81 3.45
C SER A 32 -7.19 -3.75 1.93
N ARG A 33 -8.41 -3.93 1.41
CA ARG A 33 -8.70 -3.80 -0.02
C ARG A 33 -8.51 -2.37 -0.51
N ALA A 34 -8.93 -1.38 0.27
CA ALA A 34 -8.72 0.02 -0.05
C ALA A 34 -7.22 0.41 -0.02
N ALA A 35 -6.46 -0.10 0.95
CA ALA A 35 -5.02 0.10 1.05
C ALA A 35 -4.30 -0.55 -0.14
N LEU A 36 -4.66 -1.78 -0.50
CA LEU A 36 -4.12 -2.48 -1.65
C LEU A 36 -4.38 -1.73 -2.95
N TYR A 37 -5.59 -1.20 -3.15
CA TYR A 37 -5.92 -0.39 -4.34
C TYR A 37 -5.06 0.88 -4.43
N ARG A 38 -4.81 1.55 -3.29
CA ARG A 38 -3.92 2.73 -3.26
C ARG A 38 -2.49 2.35 -3.60
N LEU A 39 -2.00 1.23 -3.07
CA LEU A 39 -0.66 0.72 -3.38
C LEU A 39 -0.52 0.33 -4.85
N GLU A 40 -1.49 -0.39 -5.42
CA GLU A 40 -1.52 -0.74 -6.85
C GLU A 40 -1.48 0.51 -7.73
N LYS A 41 -2.13 1.62 -7.32
CA LYS A 41 -2.05 2.89 -8.07
C LYS A 41 -0.65 3.48 -8.09
N LEU A 42 0.09 3.40 -6.98
CA LEU A 42 1.46 3.90 -6.90
C LEU A 42 2.43 3.05 -7.73
N LEU A 43 2.10 1.78 -7.96
CA LEU A 43 2.90 0.84 -8.75
C LEU A 43 2.51 0.82 -10.24
N ARG A 44 1.84 1.86 -10.73
CA ARG A 44 1.50 1.98 -12.16
C ARG A 44 2.60 2.68 -12.93
N CYS A 45 2.82 2.20 -14.14
CA CYS A 45 3.69 2.85 -15.12
C CYS A 45 3.11 4.20 -15.52
N SER A 46 3.94 5.24 -15.49
CA SER A 46 3.51 6.60 -15.83
C SER A 46 3.23 6.79 -17.32
N ARG A 47 3.59 5.81 -18.17
CA ARG A 47 3.34 5.84 -19.63
C ARG A 47 2.18 4.92 -20.06
N CYS A 48 2.21 3.64 -19.69
CA CYS A 48 1.18 2.68 -20.12
C CYS A 48 0.03 2.50 -19.10
N THR A 49 0.12 3.11 -17.92
CA THR A 49 -0.88 3.09 -16.83
C THR A 49 -1.20 1.72 -16.22
N ASN A 50 -0.57 0.65 -16.73
CA ASN A 50 -0.63 -0.70 -16.16
C ASN A 50 0.33 -0.85 -14.97
N ILE A 51 0.15 -1.90 -14.18
CA ILE A 51 1.13 -2.29 -13.15
C ILE A 51 2.50 -2.49 -13.82
N LEU A 52 3.53 -1.94 -13.19
CA LEU A 52 4.91 -1.96 -13.68
C LEU A 52 5.39 -3.40 -13.99
N ARG A 53 6.20 -3.53 -15.03
CA ARG A 53 6.95 -4.74 -15.39
C ARG A 53 8.39 -4.34 -15.62
N ASP A 54 9.32 -4.94 -14.88
CA ASP A 54 10.72 -4.51 -14.85
C ASP A 54 10.82 -2.98 -14.60
N PRO A 55 10.43 -2.51 -13.41
CA PRO A 55 10.33 -1.09 -13.09
C PRO A 55 11.69 -0.39 -13.18
N VAL A 56 11.69 0.70 -13.95
CA VAL A 56 12.83 1.56 -14.21
C VAL A 56 12.53 2.98 -13.72
N CYS A 57 13.48 3.53 -12.97
CA CYS A 57 13.50 4.94 -12.59
C CYS A 57 14.49 5.68 -13.50
N LEU A 58 14.06 6.80 -14.10
CA LEU A 58 14.89 7.60 -15.01
C LEU A 58 15.85 8.58 -14.30
N GLY A 59 15.78 8.67 -12.97
CA GLY A 59 16.52 9.69 -12.19
C GLY A 59 15.87 11.07 -12.29
N GLY A 60 16.13 11.93 -11.31
CA GLY A 60 15.69 13.34 -11.30
C GLY A 60 14.19 13.60 -11.04
N CYS A 61 13.32 12.60 -11.10
CA CYS A 61 11.89 12.74 -10.80
C CYS A 61 11.30 11.46 -10.16
N GLU A 62 10.06 11.54 -9.68
CA GLU A 62 9.33 10.43 -9.04
C GLU A 62 8.57 9.53 -10.04
N HIS A 63 8.72 9.75 -11.36
CA HIS A 63 8.04 8.94 -12.36
C HIS A 63 8.75 7.60 -12.58
N ILE A 64 7.96 6.52 -12.52
CA ILE A 64 8.42 5.16 -12.72
C ILE A 64 7.76 4.58 -13.97
N PHE A 65 8.52 3.79 -14.72
CA PHE A 65 8.08 3.20 -15.99
C PHE A 65 8.44 1.73 -16.08
N CYS A 66 7.80 0.98 -16.97
CA CYS A 66 8.30 -0.33 -17.38
C CYS A 66 9.54 -0.17 -18.25
N SER A 67 10.50 -1.09 -18.17
CA SER A 67 11.70 -1.09 -19.03
C SER A 67 11.35 -0.89 -20.52
N ASN A 68 10.41 -1.69 -21.05
CA ASN A 68 9.96 -1.56 -22.44
C ASN A 68 9.26 -0.23 -22.75
N CYS A 69 8.66 0.42 -21.75
CA CYS A 69 7.98 1.70 -21.94
C CYS A 69 8.94 2.89 -22.00
N VAL A 70 10.21 2.74 -21.60
CA VAL A 70 11.19 3.84 -21.66
C VAL A 70 12.37 3.54 -22.55
N SER A 71 12.47 2.36 -23.15
CA SER A 71 13.56 1.96 -24.06
C SER A 71 13.93 3.05 -25.08
N ASP A 72 12.95 3.73 -25.67
CA ASP A 72 13.17 4.77 -26.69
C ASP A 72 13.44 6.18 -26.11
N CYS A 73 13.27 6.37 -24.80
CA CYS A 73 13.42 7.65 -24.11
C CYS A 73 14.66 7.71 -23.21
N ILE A 74 15.41 6.61 -23.09
CA ILE A 74 16.63 6.54 -22.27
C ILE A 74 17.66 7.57 -22.75
N GLY A 75 18.11 8.44 -21.85
CA GLY A 75 19.14 9.45 -22.14
C GLY A 75 18.63 10.78 -22.69
N THR A 76 17.32 11.01 -22.70
CA THR A 76 16.73 12.28 -23.13
C THR A 76 16.14 13.04 -21.94
N ALA A 77 14.87 12.81 -21.65
CA ALA A 77 14.15 13.40 -20.53
C ALA A 77 12.98 12.50 -20.15
N CYS A 78 12.46 12.69 -18.95
CA CYS A 78 11.23 12.06 -18.52
C CYS A 78 10.07 12.46 -19.45
N PRO A 79 9.32 11.50 -20.05
CA PRO A 79 8.25 11.82 -21.00
C PRO A 79 7.04 12.50 -20.37
N VAL A 80 6.99 12.60 -19.03
CA VAL A 80 5.87 13.21 -18.29
C VAL A 80 6.18 14.63 -17.83
N CYS A 81 7.37 14.85 -17.28
CA CYS A 81 7.74 16.12 -16.65
C CYS A 81 8.95 16.80 -17.32
N TYR A 82 9.52 16.19 -18.37
CA TYR A 82 10.66 16.69 -19.11
C TYR A 82 11.92 16.93 -18.27
N THR A 83 11.97 16.40 -17.04
CA THR A 83 13.19 16.39 -16.24
C THR A 83 14.28 15.58 -16.96
N PRO A 84 15.51 16.11 -17.08
CA PRO A 84 16.59 15.39 -17.74
C PRO A 84 16.87 14.06 -17.03
N ALA A 85 16.99 13.00 -17.83
CA ALA A 85 17.22 11.63 -17.38
C ALA A 85 18.54 11.14 -17.94
N TRP A 86 19.60 11.16 -17.13
CA TRP A 86 20.90 10.68 -17.57
C TRP A 86 20.93 9.16 -17.58
N ILE A 87 21.54 8.57 -18.61
CA ILE A 87 21.58 7.10 -18.82
C ILE A 87 22.18 6.36 -17.62
N GLN A 88 23.11 6.99 -16.89
CA GLN A 88 23.73 6.42 -15.69
C GLN A 88 22.80 6.37 -14.46
N ASP A 89 21.74 7.17 -14.44
CA ASP A 89 20.76 7.21 -13.33
C ASP A 89 19.65 6.16 -13.49
N VAL A 90 19.61 5.48 -14.64
CA VAL A 90 18.63 4.45 -14.96
C VAL A 90 18.90 3.21 -14.13
N LYS A 91 18.12 3.02 -13.07
CA LYS A 91 18.24 1.87 -12.16
C LYS A 91 17.02 0.97 -12.25
N ILE A 92 17.27 -0.33 -12.46
CA ILE A 92 16.25 -1.37 -12.25
C ILE A 92 15.98 -1.43 -10.75
N ASN A 93 14.73 -1.16 -10.37
CA ASN A 93 14.37 -1.07 -8.96
C ASN A 93 13.75 -2.39 -8.48
N ARG A 94 14.61 -3.35 -8.10
CA ARG A 94 14.18 -4.68 -7.59
C ARG A 94 13.27 -4.60 -6.35
N GLN A 95 13.29 -3.49 -5.63
CA GLN A 95 12.36 -3.26 -4.51
C GLN A 95 10.93 -3.11 -5.02
N LEU A 96 10.73 -2.40 -6.14
CA LEU A 96 9.41 -2.26 -6.74
C LEU A 96 8.90 -3.59 -7.29
N ASP A 97 9.75 -4.42 -7.88
CA ASP A 97 9.35 -5.80 -8.25
C ASP A 97 8.87 -6.60 -7.04
N SER A 98 9.60 -6.52 -5.93
CA SER A 98 9.22 -7.18 -4.69
C SER A 98 7.87 -6.68 -4.18
N MET A 99 7.62 -5.36 -4.24
CA MET A 99 6.33 -4.77 -3.87
C MET A 99 5.19 -5.21 -4.78
N ILE A 100 5.41 -5.32 -6.09
CA ILE A 100 4.42 -5.80 -7.07
C ILE A 100 4.04 -7.26 -6.79
N GLN A 101 5.03 -8.11 -6.48
CA GLN A 101 4.79 -9.50 -6.10
C GLN A 101 3.98 -9.60 -4.81
N LEU A 102 4.29 -8.79 -3.80
CA LEU A 102 3.53 -8.74 -2.55
C LEU A 102 2.09 -8.27 -2.79
N CYS A 103 1.88 -7.26 -3.63
CA CYS A 103 0.53 -6.81 -4.01
C CYS A 103 -0.29 -7.93 -4.63
N SER A 104 0.32 -8.70 -5.54
CA SER A 104 -0.33 -9.83 -6.20
C SER A 104 -0.73 -10.91 -5.20
N LYS A 105 0.15 -11.23 -4.23
CA LYS A 105 -0.16 -12.19 -3.16
C LYS A 105 -1.29 -11.71 -2.26
N LEU A 106 -1.23 -10.45 -1.81
CA LEU A 106 -2.28 -9.83 -0.99
C LEU A 106 -3.63 -9.84 -1.72
N ARG A 107 -3.63 -9.54 -3.01
CA ARG A 107 -4.83 -9.58 -3.84
C ARG A 107 -5.49 -10.95 -3.83
N ASN A 108 -4.70 -12.01 -4.03
CA ASN A 108 -5.21 -13.39 -4.03
C ASN A 108 -5.83 -13.75 -2.67
N LEU A 109 -5.14 -13.47 -1.56
CA LEU A 109 -5.66 -13.72 -0.21
C LEU A 109 -6.98 -12.98 0.07
N LEU A 110 -7.08 -11.73 -0.40
CA LEU A 110 -8.29 -10.92 -0.24
C LEU A 110 -9.45 -11.38 -1.13
N HIS A 111 -9.17 -12.09 -2.23
CA HIS A 111 -10.21 -12.74 -3.04
C HIS A 111 -10.65 -14.07 -2.42
N ASP A 112 -9.73 -14.88 -1.88
CA ASP A 112 -10.05 -16.18 -1.27
C ASP A 112 -10.92 -16.03 -0.02
N THR A 113 -10.70 -14.96 0.74
CA THR A 113 -11.52 -14.63 1.94
C THR A 113 -12.95 -14.20 1.61
N ASP A 114 -13.23 -13.79 0.37
CA ASP A 114 -14.61 -13.50 -0.08
C ASP A 114 -15.41 -14.79 -0.31
N PHE A 115 -14.75 -15.93 -0.55
CA PHE A 115 -15.38 -17.23 -0.75
C PHE A 115 -15.60 -18.00 0.57
N SER A 116 -14.70 -17.87 1.54
CA SER A 116 -14.83 -18.56 2.83
C SER A 116 -15.95 -18.00 3.72
N GLY A 117 -16.38 -16.76 3.49
CA GLY A 117 -17.51 -16.14 4.19
C GLY A 117 -18.90 -16.61 3.72
N ARG A 118 -19.01 -17.43 2.67
CA ARG A 118 -20.30 -17.91 2.13
C ARG A 118 -20.68 -19.34 2.57
N HIS A 119 -19.85 -20.00 3.40
CA HIS A 119 -20.03 -21.41 3.75
C HIS A 119 -20.50 -21.63 5.20
N THR A 120 -21.49 -20.85 5.65
CA THR A 120 -22.35 -21.22 6.79
C THR A 120 -23.79 -20.88 6.42
N PHE A 121 -24.73 -21.73 6.85
CA PHE A 121 -26.16 -21.81 6.49
C PHE A 121 -26.52 -22.84 5.40
N CYS A 122 -26.34 -24.12 5.74
CA CYS A 122 -27.38 -25.15 5.58
C CYS A 122 -27.55 -25.82 6.95
#